data_AF-A0A537VUA8-F1
#
_entry.id   AF-A0A537VUA8-F1
#
_cell.length_a   1.000
_cell.length_b   1.000
_cell.length_c   1.000
_cell.angle_alpha   90.00
_cell.angle_beta   90.00
_cell.angle_gamma   90.00
#
_symmetry.space_group_name_H-M   'P 1'
#
loop_
_entity.id
_entity.type
_entity.pdbx_description
1 polymer ?
#
loop_
_entity_poly.entity_id
_entity_poly.type
_entity_poly.pdbx_seq_one_letter_code
_entity_poly.pdbx_strand_id
1 'polypeptide(L)' 'MTRSEELFVRAGAVIPGGVNSPVRAFGSVGGTPRFVARGEGAHVIDV' A
#
# COMPACT_ATOMS: atom_id res chain seq x y z
N MET A 1 -11.22 1.56 -9.32
CA MET A 1 -10.35 1.54 -8.13
C MET A 1 -9.91 0.11 -7.88
N THR A 2 -8.64 -0.10 -7.57
CA THR A 2 -8.13 -1.40 -7.10
C THR A 2 -8.36 -1.54 -5.60
N ARG A 3 -8.34 -2.77 -5.08
CA ARG A 3 -8.46 -2.99 -3.64
C ARG A 3 -7.33 -2.35 -2.84
N SER A 4 -6.12 -2.26 -3.40
CA SER A 4 -5.01 -1.51 -2.81
C SER A 4 -5.29 0.00 -2.71
N GLU A 5 -5.94 0.60 -3.72
CA GLU A 5 -6.33 2.03 -3.67
C GLU A 5 -7.36 2.30 -2.58
N GLU A 6 -8.37 1.44 -2.45
CA GLU A 6 -9.41 1.56 -1.41
C GLU A 6 -8.81 1.47 -0.01
N LEU A 7 -7.90 0.51 0.21
CA LEU A 7 -7.22 0.37 1.49
C LEU A 7 -6.27 1.54 1.77
N PHE A 8 -5.61 2.09 0.76
CA PHE A 8 -4.76 3.27 0.93
C PHE A 8 -5.57 4.50 1.34
N VAL A 9 -6.71 4.74 0.69
CA VAL A 9 -7.65 5.81 1.07
C VAL A 9 -8.15 5.62 2.50
N ARG A 10 -8.56 4.39 2.86
CA ARG A 10 -9.01 4.08 4.23
C ARG A 10 -7.90 4.29 5.27
N ALA A 11 -6.67 3.87 4.96
CA ALA A 11 -5.52 4.05 5.85
C ALA A 11 -5.20 5.54 6.05
N GLY A 12 -5.31 6.36 4.99
CA GLY A 12 -5.07 7.81 5.05
C GLY A 12 -6.00 8.56 6.00
N ALA A 13 -7.16 7.99 6.35
CA ALA A 13 -8.07 8.58 7.33
C ALA A 13 -7.56 8.50 8.78
N VAL A 14 -6.61 7.61 9.08
CA VAL A 14 -6.16 7.32 10.46
C VAL A 14 -4.64 7.19 10.63
N ILE A 15 -3.88 7.03 9.55
CA ILE A 15 -2.41 6.95 9.55
C ILE A 15 -1.87 8.09 8.67
N PRO A 16 -1.00 8.97 9.18
CA PRO A 16 -0.37 10.02 8.37
C PRO A 16 0.31 9.44 7.13
N GLY A 17 -0.05 9.95 5.95
CA GLY A 17 0.46 9.44 4.67
C GLY A 17 -0.03 8.04 4.29
N GLY A 18 -1.02 7.48 5.01
CA GLY A 18 -1.63 6.18 4.72
C GLY A 18 -0.73 4.96 5.01
N VAL A 19 0.45 5.15 5.63
CA VAL A 19 1.43 4.09 5.89
C VAL A 19 2.22 4.32 7.18
N ASN A 20 2.64 3.23 7.84
CA ASN A 20 3.46 3.32 9.06
C ASN A 20 4.96 3.55 8.78
N SER A 21 5.41 3.39 7.53
CA SER A 21 6.80 3.62 7.12
C SER A 21 6.79 4.51 5.87
N PRO A 22 7.37 5.73 5.90
CA PRO A 22 7.18 6.73 4.85
C PRO A 22 7.52 6.26 3.43
N VAL A 23 8.55 5.44 3.28
CA VAL A 23 8.95 4.88 1.97
C VAL A 23 7.84 4.09 1.29
N ARG A 24 6.91 3.52 2.07
CA ARG A 24 5.78 2.73 1.56
C ARG A 24 4.67 3.59 0.94
N ALA A 25 4.69 4.91 1.12
CA ALA A 25 3.72 5.80 0.48
C ALA A 25 4.02 6.04 -1.01
N PHE A 26 5.11 5.45 -1.54
CA PHE A 26 5.54 5.57 -2.93
C PHE A 26 5.84 7.02 -3.37
N GLY A 27 6.07 7.95 -2.43
CA GLY A 27 6.29 9.36 -2.75
C GLY A 27 7.46 9.64 -3.71
N SER A 28 8.50 8.79 -3.70
CA SER A 28 9.67 8.94 -4.58
C SER A 28 9.48 8.35 -6.00
N VAL A 29 8.50 7.45 -6.18
CA VAL A 29 8.28 6.72 -7.44
C VAL A 29 6.92 7.03 -8.08
N GLY A 30 6.01 7.65 -7.34
CA GLY A 30 4.64 7.92 -7.76
C GLY A 30 3.74 6.68 -7.81
N GLY A 31 2.46 6.92 -8.04
CA GLY A 31 1.43 5.88 -8.11
C GLY A 31 0.90 5.43 -6.74
N THR A 32 0.03 4.42 -6.77
CA THR A 32 -0.60 3.88 -5.56
C THR A 32 0.27 2.76 -4.96
N PRO A 33 0.58 2.81 -3.65
CA PRO A 33 1.21 1.71 -2.95
C PRO A 33 0.43 0.39 -3.07
N ARG A 34 1.16 -0.73 -3.18
CA ARG A 34 0.56 -2.07 -3.15
C ARG A 34 0.39 -2.55 -1.73
N PHE A 35 -0.82 -2.98 -1.39
CA PHE A 35 -1.11 -3.66 -0.14
C PHE A 35 -0.87 -5.15 -0.35
N VAL A 36 0.07 -5.72 0.40
CA VAL A 36 0.48 -7.12 0.26
C VAL A 36 -0.30 -7.99 1.24
N ALA A 37 -0.98 -9.02 0.71
CA ALA A 37 -1.74 -9.97 1.53
C ALA A 37 -0.86 -11.13 2.02
N ARG A 38 -0.01 -11.68 1.15
CA ARG A 38 0.90 -12.80 1.48
C ARG A 38 2.11 -12.89 0.56
N GLY A 39 3.13 -13.60 1.00
CA GLY A 39 4.27 -14.02 0.18
C GLY A 39 4.29 -15.54 0.02
N GLU A 40 4.76 -16.01 -1.13
CA GLU A 40 4.89 -17.43 -1.46
C GLU A 40 6.17 -17.65 -2.29
N GLY A 41 7.21 -18.19 -1.65
CA GLY A 41 8.54 -18.33 -2.28
C GLY A 41 9.09 -16.98 -2.75
N ALA A 42 9.39 -16.88 -4.05
CA ALA A 42 9.88 -15.64 -4.69
C ALA A 42 8.75 -14.67 -5.09
N HIS A 43 7.49 -14.99 -4.78
CA HIS A 43 6.33 -14.20 -5.19
C HIS A 43 5.68 -13.47 -4.03
N VAL A 44 5.12 -12.30 -4.36
CA VAL A 44 4.30 -11.49 -3.46
C VAL A 44 2.93 -11.36 -4.09
N ILE A 45 1.88 -11.60 -3.30
CA ILE A 45 0.48 -11.52 -3.73
C ILE A 45 -0.16 -10.32 -3.02
N ASP A 46 -0.70 -9.39 -3.80
CA ASP A 46 -1.46 -8.23 -3.30
C ASP A 46 -2.89 -8.61 -2.90
N VAL A 47 -3.65 -7.63 -2.41
CA VAL A 47 -5.01 -7.78 -1.84
C VAL A 47 -6.13 -7.78 -2.86
#